data_AF-A0A2H3J7H9-F1
#
_entry.id   AF-A0A2H3J7H9-F1
#
_cell.length_a   1.000
_cell.length_b   1.000
_cell.length_c   1.000
_cell.angle_alpha   90.00
_cell.angle_beta   90.00
_cell.angle_gamma   90.00
#
_symmetry.space_group_name_H-M   'P 1'
#
loop_
_entity.id
_entity.type
_entity.pdbx_description
1 polymer ?
#
loop_
_entity_poly.entity_id
_entity_poly.type
_entity_poly.pdbx_seq_one_letter_code
_entity_poly.pdbx_strand_id
1 'polypeptide(L)'
;MEYSTVPPGQSSTPQPSSRFAPYRQALAAISERTRTPLPSLVLSFAILHELTALVPLGGFFFAARAFGIGDRLVSTFPDSGASDTVPSPEDGWMVQKSREWRVEGMSWADRVGRRYGIFGLEKKPKDAAGEQAEGAAASPALREYEGHRKIAGDIANAVVAYWLTKALLPARIGLSMYFSPAFSRKVIEPIRTAIVRIFSRGKPPDV
;
A
#
# COMPACT_ATOMS: atom_id res chain seq x y z
N MET A 1 62.99 13.39 -47.52
CA MET A 1 61.52 13.59 -47.51
C MET A 1 60.92 12.41 -46.76
N GLU A 2 60.86 12.49 -45.43
CA GLU A 2 60.17 11.51 -44.58
C GLU A 2 58.73 11.98 -44.37
N TYR A 3 57.77 11.14 -44.76
CA TYR A 3 56.35 11.38 -44.47
C TYR A 3 56.03 10.89 -43.07
N SER A 4 55.79 11.84 -42.15
CA SER A 4 55.27 11.58 -40.81
C SER A 4 53.79 11.20 -40.91
N THR A 5 53.46 9.97 -40.54
CA THR A 5 52.07 9.49 -40.47
C THR A 5 51.55 9.70 -39.05
N VAL A 6 50.60 10.63 -38.89
CA VAL A 6 49.86 10.82 -37.65
C VAL A 6 48.74 9.77 -37.59
N PRO A 7 48.59 9.00 -36.50
CA PRO A 7 47.47 8.06 -36.38
C PRO A 7 46.16 8.83 -36.16
N PRO A 8 45.04 8.39 -36.77
CA PRO A 8 43.75 9.07 -36.58
C PRO A 8 43.27 8.89 -35.14
N GLY A 9 43.02 10.04 -34.49
CA GLY A 9 42.50 10.14 -33.14
C GLY A 9 41.15 9.44 -32.98
N GLN A 10 41.03 8.72 -31.87
CA GLN A 10 39.84 8.02 -31.42
C GLN A 10 38.68 8.99 -31.23
N SER A 11 37.55 8.73 -31.90
CA SER A 11 36.29 9.42 -31.67
C SER A 11 35.69 8.97 -30.33
N SER A 12 35.94 9.73 -29.27
CA SER A 12 35.24 9.57 -28.00
C SER A 12 33.77 9.98 -28.18
N THR A 13 32.90 9.03 -28.47
CA THR A 13 31.45 9.25 -28.44
C THR A 13 31.04 9.45 -26.97
N PRO A 14 30.44 10.59 -26.59
CA PRO A 14 29.99 10.79 -25.22
C PRO A 14 28.88 9.78 -24.93
N GLN A 15 29.13 8.84 -24.00
CA GLN A 15 28.09 7.91 -23.58
C GLN A 15 26.93 8.69 -22.96
N PRO A 16 25.68 8.42 -23.36
CA PRO A 16 24.52 9.11 -22.80
C PRO A 16 24.42 8.79 -21.30
N SER A 17 24.52 9.83 -20.47
CA SER A 17 24.34 9.71 -19.03
C SER A 17 22.93 9.23 -18.72
N SER A 18 22.82 7.98 -18.26
CA SER A 18 21.54 7.40 -17.88
C SER A 18 20.97 8.18 -16.70
N ARG A 19 19.74 8.70 -16.81
CA ARG A 19 18.99 9.36 -15.72
C ARG A 19 18.84 8.48 -14.48
N PHE A 20 19.03 7.16 -14.64
CA PHE A 20 18.95 6.17 -13.56
C PHE A 20 20.30 5.87 -12.90
N ALA A 21 21.42 6.35 -13.45
CA ALA A 21 22.75 6.16 -12.86
C ALA A 21 22.83 6.56 -11.37
N PRO A 22 22.34 7.75 -10.94
CA PRO A 22 22.41 8.14 -9.53
C PRO A 22 21.59 7.23 -8.61
N TYR A 23 20.42 6.77 -9.05
CA TYR A 23 19.58 5.86 -8.28
C TYR A 23 20.22 4.48 -8.13
N ARG A 24 20.83 3.96 -9.19
CA ARG A 24 21.56 2.68 -9.14
C ARG A 24 22.77 2.75 -8.22
N GLN A 25 23.50 3.87 -8.22
CA GLN A 25 24.62 4.10 -7.30
C GLN A 25 24.15 4.17 -5.84
N ALA A 26 23.06 4.90 -5.56
CA ALA A 26 22.51 4.98 -4.21
C ALA A 26 22.04 3.60 -3.69
N LEU A 27 21.38 2.81 -4.54
CA LEU A 27 20.96 1.45 -4.19
C LEU A 27 22.17 0.53 -3.94
N ALA A 28 23.20 0.60 -4.79
CA ALA A 28 24.44 -0.16 -4.61
C ALA A 28 25.12 0.17 -3.28
N ALA A 29 25.23 1.46 -2.94
CA ALA A 29 25.78 1.91 -1.67
C ALA A 29 24.98 1.39 -0.46
N ILE A 30 23.64 1.36 -0.56
CA ILE A 30 22.79 0.79 0.49
C ILE A 30 23.02 -0.72 0.61
N SER A 31 23.10 -1.46 -0.49
CA SER A 31 23.37 -2.90 -0.51
C SER A 31 24.72 -3.24 0.13
N GLU A 32 25.75 -2.45 -0.20
CA GLU A 32 27.10 -2.60 0.35
C GLU A 32 27.13 -2.31 1.85
N ARG A 33 26.53 -1.20 2.30
CA ARG A 33 26.44 -0.84 3.71
C ARG A 33 25.66 -1.87 4.54
N THR A 34 24.61 -2.45 3.95
CA THR A 34 23.74 -3.42 4.62
C THR A 34 24.24 -4.86 4.51
N ARG A 35 25.24 -5.10 3.65
CA ARG A 35 25.78 -6.43 3.30
C ARG A 35 24.70 -7.42 2.87
N THR A 36 23.66 -6.94 2.20
CA THR A 36 22.56 -7.77 1.68
C THR A 36 22.43 -7.59 0.18
N PRO A 37 22.26 -8.67 -0.60
CA PRO A 37 22.12 -8.57 -2.05
C PRO A 37 20.86 -7.78 -2.42
N LEU A 38 20.99 -6.86 -3.37
CA LEU A 38 19.92 -5.95 -3.82
C LEU A 38 18.55 -6.61 -4.03
N PRO A 39 18.42 -7.76 -4.74
CA PRO A 39 17.12 -8.38 -4.95
C PRO A 39 16.44 -8.84 -3.65
N SER A 40 17.23 -9.34 -2.69
CA SER A 40 16.72 -9.79 -1.40
C SER A 40 16.27 -8.61 -0.54
N LEU A 41 16.99 -7.49 -0.62
CA LEU A 41 16.62 -6.25 0.06
C LEU A 41 15.30 -5.68 -0.48
N VAL A 42 15.15 -5.63 -1.81
CA VAL A 42 13.91 -5.17 -2.46
C VAL A 42 12.73 -6.08 -2.12
N LEU A 43 12.92 -7.40 -2.17
CA LEU A 43 11.88 -8.36 -1.79
C LEU A 43 11.47 -8.20 -0.33
N SER A 44 12.44 -8.02 0.57
CA SER A 44 12.19 -7.79 1.99
C SER A 44 11.41 -6.51 2.22
N PHE A 45 11.77 -5.43 1.54
CA PHE A 45 11.04 -4.17 1.59
C PHE A 45 9.60 -4.34 1.12
N ALA A 46 9.39 -5.00 -0.03
CA ALA A 46 8.05 -5.24 -0.55
C ALA A 46 7.20 -6.05 0.44
N ILE A 47 7.71 -7.17 0.95
CA ILE A 47 6.98 -8.00 1.92
C ILE A 47 6.65 -7.19 3.18
N LEU A 48 7.61 -6.45 3.72
CA LEU A 48 7.40 -5.70 4.95
C LEU A 48 6.47 -4.50 4.74
N HIS A 49 6.53 -3.87 3.56
CA HIS A 49 5.61 -2.81 3.15
C HIS A 49 4.16 -3.31 3.08
N GLU A 50 3.96 -4.52 2.57
CA GLU A 50 2.64 -5.17 2.51
C GLU A 50 2.15 -5.60 3.90
N LEU A 51 3.02 -6.20 4.72
CA LEU A 51 2.65 -6.58 6.09
C LEU A 51 2.26 -5.36 6.94
N THR A 52 3.00 -4.27 6.80
CA THR A 52 2.68 -2.99 7.45
C THR A 52 1.47 -2.29 6.84
N ALA A 53 0.91 -2.77 5.72
CA ALA A 53 -0.40 -2.35 5.21
C ALA A 53 -1.52 -3.18 5.86
N LEU A 54 -1.39 -4.50 5.82
CA LEU A 54 -2.43 -5.45 6.20
C LEU A 54 -2.65 -5.51 7.71
N VAL A 55 -1.55 -5.55 8.49
CA VAL A 55 -1.64 -5.67 9.95
C VAL A 55 -2.30 -4.44 10.57
N PRO A 56 -1.91 -3.19 10.24
CA PRO A 56 -2.61 -2.02 10.75
C PRO A 56 -4.05 -1.92 10.24
N LEU A 57 -4.32 -2.26 8.98
CA LEU A 57 -5.69 -2.23 8.45
C LEU A 57 -6.63 -3.15 9.23
N GLY A 58 -6.24 -4.42 9.41
CA GLY A 58 -7.01 -5.37 10.22
C GLY A 58 -7.05 -4.96 11.69
N GLY A 59 -5.90 -4.57 12.26
CA GLY A 59 -5.78 -4.16 13.65
C GLY A 59 -6.67 -2.97 14.00
N PHE A 60 -6.68 -1.93 13.17
CA PHE A 60 -7.55 -0.77 13.36
C PHE A 60 -9.02 -1.13 13.20
N PHE A 61 -9.38 -2.02 12.26
CA PHE A 61 -10.76 -2.47 12.11
C PHE A 61 -11.25 -3.19 13.38
N PHE A 62 -10.49 -4.18 13.85
CA PHE A 62 -10.87 -4.93 15.04
C PHE A 62 -10.84 -4.07 16.30
N ALA A 63 -9.90 -3.15 16.44
CA ALA A 63 -9.87 -2.19 17.53
C ALA A 63 -11.10 -1.26 17.49
N ALA A 64 -11.39 -0.66 16.33
CA ALA A 64 -12.55 0.22 16.16
C ALA A 64 -13.85 -0.51 16.49
N ARG A 65 -13.99 -1.76 16.04
CA ARG A 65 -15.11 -2.63 16.37
C ARG A 65 -15.19 -2.94 17.87
N ALA A 66 -14.08 -3.31 18.50
CA ALA A 66 -14.04 -3.64 19.93
C ALA A 66 -14.40 -2.45 20.82
N PHE A 67 -14.00 -1.25 20.44
CA PHE A 67 -14.35 -0.01 21.16
C PHE A 67 -15.70 0.59 20.75
N GLY A 68 -16.41 -0.02 19.78
CA GLY A 68 -17.69 0.48 19.28
C GLY A 68 -17.59 1.84 18.59
N ILE A 69 -16.45 2.15 17.97
CA ILE A 69 -16.22 3.44 17.29
C ILE A 69 -17.25 3.62 16.16
N GLY A 70 -17.46 2.59 15.33
CA GLY A 70 -18.42 2.61 14.24
C GLY A 70 -19.85 2.85 14.71
N ASP A 71 -20.30 2.16 15.76
CA ASP A 71 -21.65 2.34 16.32
C ASP A 71 -21.87 3.75 16.85
N ARG A 72 -20.84 4.34 17.47
CA ARG A 72 -20.87 5.71 17.96
C ARG A 72 -20.95 6.69 16.79
N LEU A 73 -20.11 6.52 15.77
CA LEU A 73 -20.12 7.36 14.57
C LEU A 73 -21.51 7.33 13.91
N VAL A 74 -22.06 6.14 13.65
CA VAL A 74 -23.39 6.00 13.04
C VAL A 74 -24.48 6.66 13.90
N SER A 75 -24.39 6.57 15.23
CA SER A 75 -25.36 7.20 16.14
C SER A 75 -25.21 8.71 16.30
N THR A 76 -24.03 9.27 16.04
CA THR A 76 -23.78 10.71 16.08
C THR A 76 -24.09 11.39 14.74
N PHE A 77 -24.13 10.63 13.65
CA PHE A 77 -24.40 11.14 12.30
C PHE A 77 -25.69 10.64 11.62
N PRO A 78 -26.88 10.58 12.26
CA PRO A 78 -28.12 10.32 11.51
C PRO A 78 -28.46 11.42 10.49
N ASP A 79 -28.19 12.69 10.82
CA ASP A 79 -28.60 13.86 10.00
C ASP A 79 -27.45 14.82 9.65
N SER A 80 -26.22 14.46 10.01
CA SER A 80 -25.04 15.26 9.71
C SER A 80 -24.18 14.48 8.74
N GLY A 81 -24.44 14.64 7.44
CA GLY A 81 -23.48 14.30 6.40
C GLY A 81 -22.15 14.97 6.74
N ALA A 82 -21.26 14.22 7.40
CA ALA A 82 -19.85 14.49 7.66
C ALA A 82 -19.43 15.96 7.60
N SER A 83 -20.06 16.85 8.37
CA SER A 83 -19.81 18.30 8.32
C SER A 83 -19.60 18.81 6.90
N ASP A 84 -20.71 19.07 6.19
CA ASP A 84 -20.83 20.07 5.11
C ASP A 84 -20.52 21.50 5.62
N THR A 85 -19.50 21.63 6.46
CA THR A 85 -18.80 22.88 6.65
C THR A 85 -18.08 23.12 5.33
N VAL A 86 -18.60 24.06 4.55
CA VAL A 86 -17.92 24.65 3.39
C VAL A 86 -16.42 24.77 3.74
N PRO A 87 -15.50 24.24 2.91
CA PRO A 87 -14.08 24.26 3.22
C PRO A 87 -13.68 25.70 3.56
N SER A 88 -13.32 25.94 4.81
CA SER A 88 -12.80 27.26 5.14
C SER A 88 -11.37 27.31 4.57
N PRO A 89 -10.95 28.39 3.91
CA PRO A 89 -9.58 28.53 3.40
C PRO A 89 -8.49 28.35 4.47
N GLU A 90 -8.88 28.39 5.75
CA GLU A 90 -8.04 28.17 6.93
C GLU A 90 -7.97 26.70 7.39
N ASP A 91 -8.69 25.77 6.76
CA ASP A 91 -8.58 24.34 7.03
C ASP A 91 -7.18 23.84 6.63
N GLY A 92 -6.41 23.38 7.61
CA GLY A 92 -5.07 22.84 7.36
C GLY A 92 -5.09 21.66 6.38
N TRP A 93 -4.03 21.51 5.59
CA TRP A 93 -3.87 20.45 4.57
C TRP A 93 -4.26 19.05 5.06
N MET A 94 -3.92 18.72 6.32
CA MET A 94 -4.28 17.43 6.94
C MET A 94 -5.80 17.23 7.09
N VAL A 95 -6.54 18.29 7.44
CA VAL A 95 -8.00 18.23 7.58
C VAL A 95 -8.63 17.94 6.22
N GLN A 96 -8.23 18.67 5.18
CA GLN A 96 -8.70 18.44 3.81
C GLN A 96 -8.39 17.02 3.35
N LYS A 97 -7.16 16.55 3.57
CA LYS A 97 -6.75 15.19 3.16
C LYS A 97 -7.49 14.09 3.91
N SER A 98 -7.78 14.30 5.20
CA SER A 98 -8.58 13.35 5.99
C SER A 98 -10.02 13.23 5.48
N ARG A 99 -10.63 14.33 4.99
CA ARG A 99 -11.95 14.30 4.35
C ARG A 99 -11.92 13.44 3.08
N GLU A 100 -10.94 13.68 2.21
CA GLU A 100 -10.74 12.90 0.99
C GLU A 100 -10.57 11.41 1.27
N TRP A 101 -9.71 11.05 2.23
CA TRP A 101 -9.48 9.65 2.60
C TRP A 101 -10.69 8.98 3.22
N ARG A 102 -11.54 9.73 3.93
CA ARG A 102 -12.82 9.19 4.44
C ARG A 102 -13.77 8.88 3.29
N VAL A 103 -13.94 9.79 2.34
CA VAL A 103 -14.81 9.59 1.16
C VAL A 103 -14.33 8.40 0.33
N GLU A 104 -13.02 8.31 0.10
CA GLU A 104 -12.41 7.17 -0.59
C GLU A 104 -12.60 5.86 0.19
N GLY A 105 -12.43 5.90 1.51
CA GLY A 105 -12.67 4.76 2.40
C GLY A 105 -14.11 4.25 2.34
N MET A 106 -15.09 5.15 2.23
CA MET A 106 -16.50 4.80 2.05
C MET A 106 -16.74 4.06 0.72
N SER A 107 -16.17 4.56 -0.39
CA SER A 107 -16.26 3.90 -1.69
C SER A 107 -15.55 2.54 -1.70
N TRP A 108 -14.39 2.45 -1.05
CA TRP A 108 -13.66 1.19 -0.88
C TRP A 108 -14.47 0.18 -0.06
N ALA A 109 -15.04 0.60 1.07
CA ALA A 109 -15.82 -0.27 1.95
C ALA A 109 -17.08 -0.80 1.26
N ASP A 110 -17.79 0.02 0.50
CA ASP A 110 -18.95 -0.42 -0.30
C ASP A 110 -18.52 -1.44 -1.37
N ARG A 111 -17.46 -1.14 -2.11
CA ARG A 111 -16.95 -2.03 -3.18
C ARG A 111 -16.48 -3.38 -2.63
N VAL A 112 -15.69 -3.37 -1.57
CA VAL A 112 -15.14 -4.60 -0.98
C VAL A 112 -16.25 -5.36 -0.25
N GLY A 113 -17.09 -4.66 0.50
CA GLY A 113 -18.28 -5.19 1.15
C GLY A 113 -19.17 -5.99 0.21
N ARG A 114 -19.62 -5.37 -0.89
CA ARG A 114 -20.49 -6.02 -1.88
C ARG A 114 -19.78 -7.05 -2.74
N ARG A 115 -18.47 -6.91 -2.99
CA ARG A 115 -17.70 -7.88 -3.79
C ARG A 115 -17.51 -9.20 -3.04
N TYR A 116 -17.23 -9.12 -1.74
CA TYR A 116 -16.85 -10.28 -0.93
C TYR A 116 -17.95 -10.73 0.04
N GLY A 117 -19.06 -9.98 0.15
CA GLY A 117 -20.11 -10.25 1.13
C GLY A 117 -19.65 -10.01 2.57
N ILE A 118 -18.76 -9.02 2.77
CA ILE A 118 -18.17 -8.71 4.09
C ILE A 118 -18.87 -7.49 4.70
N PHE A 119 -18.69 -7.28 6.01
CA PHE A 119 -19.39 -6.24 6.79
C PHE A 119 -20.92 -6.45 6.89
N GLY A 120 -21.42 -7.65 6.56
CA GLY A 120 -22.85 -7.95 6.54
C GLY A 120 -23.57 -7.48 5.28
N LEU A 121 -22.83 -7.04 4.27
CA LEU A 121 -23.38 -6.68 2.96
C LEU A 121 -23.61 -7.92 2.11
N GLU A 122 -24.72 -7.94 1.37
CA GLU A 122 -24.99 -9.00 0.41
C GLU A 122 -24.03 -8.94 -0.79
N LYS A 123 -23.58 -10.11 -1.24
CA LYS A 123 -22.67 -10.20 -2.37
C LYS A 123 -23.45 -9.90 -3.66
N LYS A 124 -23.08 -8.83 -4.38
CA LYS A 124 -23.70 -8.52 -5.67
C LYS A 124 -23.22 -9.53 -6.73
N PRO A 125 -24.12 -10.23 -7.45
CA PRO A 125 -23.72 -11.11 -8.53
C PRO A 125 -23.01 -10.32 -9.64
N LYS A 126 -22.03 -10.98 -10.28
CA LYS A 126 -21.04 -10.37 -11.18
C LYS A 126 -21.65 -9.67 -12.41
N ASP A 127 -22.93 -9.98 -12.70
CA ASP A 127 -23.65 -9.55 -13.89
C ASP A 127 -24.37 -8.20 -13.71
N ALA A 128 -24.42 -7.68 -12.48
CA ALA A 128 -25.04 -6.38 -12.15
C ALA A 128 -24.00 -5.24 -11.97
N ALA A 129 -22.77 -5.45 -12.46
CA ALA A 129 -21.61 -4.56 -12.30
C ALA A 129 -21.58 -3.37 -13.29
N GLY A 130 -22.73 -2.93 -13.79
CA GLY A 130 -22.85 -1.87 -14.79
C GLY A 130 -23.05 -0.45 -14.24
N GLU A 131 -23.45 -0.30 -12.98
CA GLU A 131 -23.77 1.03 -12.44
C GLU A 131 -22.68 1.49 -11.48
N GLN A 132 -21.86 2.41 -11.99
CA GLN A 132 -20.94 3.22 -11.22
C GLN A 132 -21.76 4.11 -10.29
N ALA A 133 -21.64 3.90 -8.98
CA ALA A 133 -22.16 4.85 -8.01
C ALA A 133 -21.23 6.08 -8.00
N GLU A 134 -21.60 7.07 -8.81
CA GLU A 134 -21.14 8.46 -8.71
C GLU A 134 -21.50 9.05 -7.34
N GLY A 135 -20.68 9.98 -6.88
CA GLY A 135 -21.16 11.07 -6.02
C GLY A 135 -20.84 10.94 -4.54
N ALA A 136 -19.98 11.84 -4.09
CA ALA A 136 -19.66 12.12 -2.70
C ALA A 136 -20.89 12.59 -1.91
N ALA A 137 -21.47 11.71 -1.08
CA ALA A 137 -22.23 12.00 0.13
C ALA A 137 -22.61 10.64 0.71
N ALA A 138 -22.18 10.30 1.94
CA ALA A 138 -22.43 9.05 2.68
C ALA A 138 -22.66 7.79 1.80
N SER A 139 -21.69 6.88 1.74
CA SER A 139 -21.77 5.66 0.89
C SER A 139 -23.17 5.06 0.85
N PRO A 140 -23.71 4.68 -0.32
CA PRO A 140 -25.06 4.15 -0.44
C PRO A 140 -25.31 3.00 0.53
N ALA A 141 -24.31 2.16 0.82
CA ALA A 141 -24.39 1.12 1.84
C ALA A 141 -24.54 1.62 3.29
N LEU A 142 -23.98 2.77 3.68
CA LEU A 142 -24.23 3.31 5.03
C LEU A 142 -25.69 3.73 5.18
N ARG A 143 -26.24 4.43 4.17
CA ARG A 143 -27.64 4.89 4.15
C ARG A 143 -28.64 3.75 4.00
N GLU A 144 -28.37 2.81 3.09
CA GLU A 144 -29.21 1.63 2.85
C GLU A 144 -29.36 0.75 4.10
N TYR A 145 -28.32 0.70 4.95
CA TYR A 145 -28.29 -0.09 6.18
C TYR A 145 -28.35 0.76 7.46
N GLU A 146 -28.79 2.02 7.40
CA GLU A 146 -28.98 2.87 8.60
C GLU A 146 -29.94 2.21 9.61
N GLY A 147 -30.97 1.51 9.14
CA GLY A 147 -31.86 0.69 9.98
C GLY A 147 -31.21 -0.56 10.57
N HIS A 148 -30.07 -1.00 10.01
CA HIS A 148 -29.29 -2.15 10.45
C HIS A 148 -28.00 -1.69 11.13
N ARG A 149 -28.16 -1.13 12.34
CA ARG A 149 -27.09 -0.47 13.12
C ARG A 149 -25.74 -1.22 13.14
N LYS A 150 -25.76 -2.56 13.25
CA LYS A 150 -24.53 -3.38 13.25
C LYS A 150 -23.78 -3.33 11.91
N ILE A 151 -24.50 -3.38 10.80
CA ILE A 151 -23.93 -3.37 9.44
C ILE A 151 -23.35 -1.97 9.16
N ALA A 152 -24.12 -0.92 9.44
CA ALA A 152 -23.64 0.45 9.33
C ALA A 152 -22.39 0.69 10.22
N GLY A 153 -22.39 0.18 11.45
CA GLY A 153 -21.26 0.25 12.37
C GLY A 153 -20.00 -0.43 11.81
N ASP A 154 -20.14 -1.59 11.17
CA ASP A 154 -19.02 -2.31 10.57
C ASP A 154 -18.43 -1.61 9.35
N ILE A 155 -19.28 -1.03 8.51
CA ILE A 155 -18.82 -0.20 7.39
C ILE A 155 -18.06 1.02 7.95
N ALA A 156 -18.60 1.69 8.98
CA ALA A 156 -17.93 2.82 9.62
C ALA A 156 -16.57 2.43 10.23
N ASN A 157 -16.47 1.27 10.89
CA ASN A 157 -15.21 0.72 11.41
C ASN A 157 -14.20 0.49 10.27
N ALA A 158 -14.65 -0.03 9.13
CA ALA A 158 -13.81 -0.28 7.96
C ALA A 158 -13.29 1.01 7.32
N VAL A 159 -14.14 2.03 7.20
CA VAL A 159 -13.76 3.37 6.74
C VAL A 159 -12.71 3.97 7.67
N VAL A 160 -12.92 3.87 8.99
CA VAL A 160 -11.98 4.37 10.00
C VAL A 160 -10.61 3.70 9.87
N ALA A 161 -10.61 2.37 9.79
CA ALA A 161 -9.40 1.59 9.61
C ALA A 161 -8.65 1.97 8.33
N TYR A 162 -9.38 2.20 7.23
CA TYR A 162 -8.79 2.57 5.95
C TYR A 162 -8.03 3.90 6.02
N TRP A 163 -8.67 4.98 6.48
CA TRP A 163 -8.00 6.29 6.48
C TRP A 163 -6.88 6.35 7.53
N LEU A 164 -7.01 5.68 8.67
CA LEU A 164 -5.92 5.56 9.66
C LEU A 164 -4.70 4.83 9.07
N THR A 165 -4.94 3.73 8.34
CA THR A 165 -3.88 3.02 7.63
C THR A 165 -3.21 3.90 6.59
N LYS A 166 -3.99 4.78 5.93
CA LYS A 166 -3.50 5.74 4.94
C LYS A 166 -2.69 6.86 5.59
N ALA A 167 -3.11 7.35 6.76
CA ALA A 167 -2.35 8.31 7.55
C ALA A 167 -0.98 7.75 8.00
N LEU A 168 -0.88 6.43 8.20
CA LEU A 168 0.38 5.76 8.52
C LEU A 168 1.33 5.55 7.32
N LEU A 169 0.97 5.93 6.09
CA LEU A 169 1.82 5.70 4.92
C LEU A 169 3.28 6.21 5.07
N PRO A 170 3.55 7.43 5.58
CA PRO A 170 4.92 7.90 5.76
C PRO A 170 5.70 7.04 6.76
N ALA A 171 5.06 6.68 7.87
CA ALA A 171 5.65 5.81 8.89
C ALA A 171 5.92 4.40 8.33
N ARG A 172 5.02 3.86 7.50
CA ARG A 172 5.19 2.55 6.86
C ARG A 172 6.41 2.49 5.97
N ILE A 173 6.65 3.53 5.17
CA ILE A 173 7.83 3.61 4.30
C ILE A 173 9.10 3.62 5.14
N GLY A 174 9.16 4.48 6.17
CA GLY A 174 10.31 4.58 7.06
C GLY A 174 10.60 3.27 7.81
N LEU A 175 9.55 2.65 8.38
CA LEU A 175 9.66 1.41 9.13
C LEU A 175 10.11 0.24 8.24
N SER A 176 9.53 0.16 7.04
CA SER A 176 9.87 -0.90 6.08
C SER A 176 11.32 -0.76 5.62
N MET A 177 11.77 0.46 5.27
CA MET A 177 13.17 0.71 4.92
C MET A 177 14.13 0.34 6.05
N TYR A 178 13.81 0.71 7.30
CA TYR A 178 14.66 0.46 8.46
C TYR A 178 14.84 -1.04 8.73
N PHE A 179 13.77 -1.82 8.64
CA PHE A 179 13.80 -3.26 8.97
C PHE A 179 14.14 -4.18 7.80
N SER A 180 14.06 -3.71 6.55
CA SER A 180 14.35 -4.52 5.35
C SER A 180 15.71 -5.24 5.41
N PRO A 181 16.82 -4.61 5.84
CA PRO A 181 18.12 -5.29 5.93
C PRO A 181 18.12 -6.45 6.94
N ALA A 182 17.46 -6.26 8.09
CA ALA A 182 17.37 -7.29 9.13
C ALA A 182 16.47 -8.46 8.69
N PHE A 183 15.35 -8.15 8.04
CA PHE A 183 14.41 -9.14 7.53
C PHE A 183 15.02 -9.98 6.40
N SER A 184 15.75 -9.35 5.48
CA SER A 184 16.46 -10.04 4.39
C SER A 184 17.36 -11.15 4.91
N ARG A 185 18.19 -10.84 5.91
CA ARG A 185 19.17 -11.79 6.47
C ARG A 185 18.50 -12.89 7.30
N LYS A 186 17.48 -12.53 8.09
CA LYS A 186 16.87 -13.47 9.03
C LYS A 186 15.81 -14.38 8.39
N VAL A 187 15.14 -13.94 7.34
CA VAL A 187 13.97 -14.64 6.76
C VAL A 187 14.22 -15.03 5.30
N ILE A 188 14.64 -14.11 4.45
CA ILE A 188 14.72 -14.37 3.00
C ILE A 188 15.92 -15.25 2.63
N GLU A 189 17.12 -14.96 3.15
CA GLU A 189 18.33 -15.76 2.90
C GLU A 189 18.19 -17.26 3.28
N PRO A 190 17.66 -17.62 4.46
CA PRO A 190 17.47 -19.04 4.80
C PRO A 190 16.41 -19.70 3.92
N ILE A 191 15.30 -19.02 3.59
CA ILE A 191 14.27 -19.54 2.68
C ILE A 191 14.85 -19.76 1.28
N ARG A 192 15.60 -18.79 0.75
CA ARG A 192 16.25 -18.91 -0.56
C ARG A 192 17.19 -20.11 -0.59
N THR A 193 18.04 -20.26 0.43
CA THR A 193 18.98 -21.37 0.53
C THR A 193 18.26 -22.71 0.63
N ALA A 194 17.17 -22.79 1.39
CA ALA A 194 16.33 -23.99 1.49
C ALA A 194 15.71 -24.38 0.15
N ILE A 195 15.11 -23.42 -0.56
CA ILE A 195 14.51 -23.63 -1.89
C ILE A 195 15.57 -24.10 -2.88
N VAL A 196 16.68 -23.38 -3.02
CA VAL A 196 17.76 -23.76 -3.94
C VAL A 196 18.30 -25.16 -3.61
N ARG A 197 18.43 -25.51 -2.33
CA ARG A 197 18.89 -26.84 -1.90
C ARG A 197 17.91 -27.95 -2.29
N ILE A 198 16.60 -27.69 -2.27
CA ILE A 198 15.59 -28.66 -2.69
C ILE A 198 15.65 -28.87 -4.21
N PHE A 199 15.75 -27.80 -5.00
CA PHE A 199 15.75 -27.89 -6.46
C PHE A 199 17.10 -28.34 -7.06
N SER A 200 18.23 -28.02 -6.44
CA SER A 200 19.56 -28.44 -6.91
C SER A 200 19.87 -29.91 -6.67
N ARG A 201 19.13 -30.58 -5.77
CA ARG A 201 19.23 -32.03 -5.55
C ARG A 201 18.66 -32.87 -6.70
N GLY A 202 17.97 -32.25 -7.66
CA GLY A 202 17.32 -32.94 -8.78
C GLY A 202 18.10 -32.95 -10.10
N LYS A 203 19.33 -32.41 -10.17
CA LYS A 203 20.13 -32.45 -11.40
C LYS A 203 20.95 -33.74 -11.43
N PRO A 204 20.60 -34.76 -12.26
CA PRO A 204 21.45 -35.93 -12.43
C PRO A 204 22.81 -35.51 -12.99
N PRO A 205 23.91 -36.20 -12.65
CA PRO A 205 25.20 -35.95 -13.27
C PRO A 205 25.09 -36.24 -14.76
N ASP A 206 25.46 -35.27 -15.59
CA ASP A 206 25.68 -35.50 -17.03
C ASP A 206 26.84 -36.51 -17.15
N VAL A 207 26.51 -37.72 -17.63
CA VAL A 207 27.46 -38.78 -18.00
C VAL A 207 27.96 -38.52 -19.41
#